data_AF-A0A226WM66-F1
#
_entry.id   AF-A0A226WM66-F1
#
_cell.length_a   1.000
_cell.length_b   1.000
_cell.length_c   1.000
_cell.angle_alpha   90.00
_cell.angle_beta   90.00
_cell.angle_gamma   90.00
#
_symmetry.space_group_name_H-M   'P 1'
#
loop_
_entity.id
_entity.type
_entity.pdbx_description
1 polymer ?
#
loop_
_entity_poly.entity_id
_entity_poly.type
_entity_poly.pdbx_seq_one_letter_code
_entity_poly.pdbx_strand_id
1 'polypeptide(L)'
;MIYVSSHRQPRDVLNCLEDKLPSVSTSKLGSASELLVGPNAWLVTLTPSQYGSTVKVQKSSEDYGGLPEPEMRFDIARCTT
;
A
#
# COMPACT_ATOMS: atom_id res chain seq x y z
N MET A 1 -6.66 4.67 -9.28
CA MET A 1 -6.58 3.31 -8.69
C MET A 1 -5.44 2.59 -9.38
N ILE A 2 -4.48 2.08 -8.60
CA ILE A 2 -3.24 1.47 -9.10
C ILE A 2 -3.22 -0.01 -8.66
N TYR A 3 -2.71 -0.89 -9.51
CA TYR A 3 -2.52 -2.30 -9.21
C TYR A 3 -1.09 -2.70 -9.53
N VAL A 4 -0.45 -3.39 -8.59
CA VAL A 4 0.93 -3.88 -8.71
C VAL A 4 0.98 -5.31 -8.21
N SER A 5 1.62 -6.18 -8.99
CA SER A 5 1.93 -7.54 -8.57
C SER A 5 3.37 -7.57 -8.05
N SER A 6 3.59 -8.27 -6.94
CA SER A 6 4.90 -8.46 -6.35
C SER A 6 5.16 -9.94 -6.06
N HIS A 7 6.42 -10.36 -6.19
CA HIS A 7 6.88 -11.67 -5.72
C HIS A 7 7.11 -11.71 -4.20
N ARG A 8 7.11 -10.56 -3.53
CA ARG A 8 7.26 -10.44 -2.08
C ARG A 8 5.99 -10.89 -1.37
N GLN A 9 6.13 -11.39 -0.14
CA GLN A 9 4.96 -11.71 0.69
C GLN A 9 4.26 -10.41 1.14
N PRO A 10 2.95 -10.42 1.40
CA PRO A 10 2.22 -9.23 1.82
C PRO A 10 2.85 -8.52 3.04
N ARG A 11 3.40 -9.30 3.98
CA ARG A 11 4.06 -8.77 5.18
C ARG A 11 5.34 -8.01 4.87
N ASP A 12 6.13 -8.47 3.91
CA ASP A 12 7.39 -7.81 3.54
C ASP A 12 7.12 -6.46 2.87
N VAL A 13 6.14 -6.44 1.95
CA VAL A 13 5.71 -5.21 1.28
C VAL A 13 5.13 -4.23 2.31
N LEU A 14 4.29 -4.71 3.22
CA LEU A 14 3.67 -3.90 4.27
C LEU A 14 4.73 -3.27 5.18
N ASN A 15 5.68 -4.05 5.69
CA ASN A 15 6.76 -3.53 6.53
C ASN A 15 7.62 -2.48 5.79
N CYS A 16 7.88 -2.69 4.49
CA CYS A 16 8.60 -1.72 3.68
C CYS A 16 7.82 -0.41 3.51
N LEU A 17 6.50 -0.49 3.32
CA LEU A 17 5.64 0.69 3.20
C LEU A 17 5.49 1.44 4.53
N GLU A 18 5.43 0.74 5.66
CA GLU A 18 5.43 1.35 6.99
C GLU A 18 6.72 2.13 7.29
N ASP A 19 7.87 1.66 6.80
CA ASP A 19 9.16 2.35 6.93
C ASP A 19 9.28 3.59 6.03
N LYS A 20 8.68 3.53 4.84
CA LYS A 20 8.84 4.55 3.79
C LYS A 20 7.81 5.66 3.87
N LEU A 21 6.57 5.31 4.17
CA LEU A 21 5.45 6.25 4.15
C LEU A 21 5.27 6.87 5.54
N PRO A 22 4.96 8.17 5.62
CA PRO A 22 4.61 8.81 6.89
C PRO A 22 3.15 8.52 7.27
N SER A 23 2.90 8.41 8.58
CA SER A 23 1.54 8.30 9.15
C SER A 23 0.74 7.14 8.57
N VAL A 24 1.24 5.93 8.78
CA VAL A 24 0.66 4.71 8.25
C VAL A 24 -0.10 3.97 9.33
N SER A 25 -1.30 3.48 9.00
CA SER A 25 -2.12 2.68 9.89
C SER A 25 -2.48 1.36 9.21
N THR A 26 -1.97 0.26 9.75
CA THR A 26 -2.29 -1.08 9.27
C THR A 26 -3.57 -1.62 9.90
N SER A 27 -4.37 -2.30 9.08
CA SER A 27 -5.48 -3.14 9.52
C SER A 27 -5.43 -4.48 8.80
N LYS A 28 -6.08 -5.51 9.34
CA LYS A 28 -6.23 -6.80 8.67
C LYS A 28 -7.68 -6.99 8.28
N LEU A 29 -7.90 -7.30 7.00
CA LEU A 29 -9.22 -7.59 6.45
C LEU A 29 -9.23 -9.03 5.93
N GLY A 30 -9.58 -9.97 6.82
CA GLY A 30 -9.57 -11.40 6.50
C GLY A 30 -8.17 -11.90 6.15
N SER A 31 -7.98 -12.39 4.91
CA SER A 31 -6.68 -12.81 4.38
C SER A 31 -5.87 -11.67 3.76
N ALA A 32 -6.48 -10.51 3.54
CA ALA A 32 -5.82 -9.32 3.03
C ALA A 32 -5.33 -8.43 4.18
N SER A 33 -4.27 -7.66 3.92
CA SER A 33 -3.80 -6.61 4.82
C SER A 33 -4.15 -5.26 4.20
N GLU A 34 -4.69 -4.35 4.99
CA GLU A 34 -5.01 -3.00 4.58
C GLU A 34 -4.07 -2.02 5.25
N LEU A 35 -3.73 -0.96 4.54
CA LEU A 35 -2.80 0.06 4.97
C LEU A 35 -3.38 1.40 4.59
N LEU A 36 -3.73 2.20 5.60
CA LEU A 36 -4.18 3.56 5.43
C LEU A 36 -2.97 4.48 5.55
N VAL A 37 -2.79 5.37 4.59
CA VAL A 37 -1.64 6.29 4.54
C VAL A 37 -2.15 7.72 4.70
N GLY A 38 -1.52 8.46 5.63
CA GLY A 38 -1.97 9.78 6.03
C GLY A 38 -3.32 9.73 6.76
N PRO A 39 -4.03 10.86 6.89
CA PRO A 39 -5.39 10.90 7.42
C PRO A 39 -6.37 10.36 6.37
N ASN A 40 -6.30 9.05 6.15
CA ASN A 40 -7.09 8.31 5.18
C ASN A 40 -6.96 8.81 3.73
N ALA A 41 -5.84 9.44 3.36
CA ALA A 41 -5.61 9.94 2.00
C ALA A 41 -5.56 8.82 0.97
N TRP A 42 -5.02 7.66 1.40
CA TRP A 42 -4.87 6.50 0.55
C TRP A 42 -5.13 5.21 1.30
N LEU A 43 -5.76 4.27 0.61
CA LEU A 43 -5.98 2.90 1.05
C LEU A 43 -5.17 1.95 0.15
N VAL A 44 -4.26 1.21 0.75
CA VAL A 44 -3.50 0.14 0.10
C VAL A 44 -3.99 -1.20 0.64
N THR A 45 -4.42 -2.08 -0.23
CA THR A 45 -4.84 -3.45 0.10
C THR A 45 -3.82 -4.42 -0.47
N LEU A 46 -3.22 -5.23 0.38
CA LEU A 46 -2.31 -6.30 0.02
C LEU A 46 -3.02 -7.64 0.15
N THR A 47 -3.24 -8.30 -0.97
CA THR A 47 -3.86 -9.62 -1.03
C THR A 47 -2.78 -10.66 -1.32
N PRO A 48 -2.63 -11.72 -0.50
CA PRO A 48 -1.73 -12.83 -0.83
C PRO A 48 -2.16 -13.50 -2.14
N SER A 49 -1.19 -13.80 -3.00
CA SER A 49 -1.38 -14.51 -4.26
C SER A 49 -0.47 -15.75 -4.31
N GLN A 50 -0.70 -16.68 -5.26
CA GLN A 50 0.06 -17.94 -5.31
C GLN A 50 1.58 -17.75 -5.46
N TYR A 51 2.01 -16.65 -6.08
CA TYR A 51 3.42 -16.35 -6.36
C TYR A 51 3.93 -15.11 -5.61
N GLY A 52 3.21 -14.63 -4.59
CA GLY A 52 3.60 -13.46 -3.79
C GLY A 52 2.40 -12.68 -3.27
N SER A 53 2.25 -11.44 -3.74
CA SER A 53 1.18 -10.54 -3.31
C SER A 53 0.69 -9.61 -4.42
N THR A 54 -0.58 -9.27 -4.35
CA THR A 54 -1.19 -8.24 -5.19
C THR A 54 -1.45 -7.02 -4.33
N VAL A 55 -0.88 -5.89 -4.74
CA VAL A 55 -1.02 -4.60 -4.09
C VAL A 55 -2.01 -3.76 -4.88
N LYS A 56 -3.12 -3.42 -4.25
CA LYS A 56 -4.15 -2.54 -4.79
C LYS A 56 -4.09 -1.22 -4.05
N VAL A 57 -4.04 -0.12 -4.77
CA VAL A 57 -3.92 1.21 -4.18
C VAL A 57 -5.06 2.09 -4.66
N GLN A 58 -5.77 2.68 -3.70
CA GLN A 58 -6.92 3.53 -3.93
C GLN A 58 -6.67 4.88 -3.26
N LYS A 59 -6.82 5.96 -4.03
CA LYS A 59 -6.88 7.31 -3.47
C LYS A 59 -8.25 7.47 -2.84
N SER A 60 -8.31 7.93 -1.60
CA SER A 60 -9.57 8.30 -0.99
C SER A 60 -10.07 9.61 -1.59
N SER A 61 -11.39 9.82 -1.54
CA SER A 61 -12.04 11.02 -2.07
C SER A 61 -11.69 12.29 -1.29
N GLU A 62 -11.16 12.15 -0.06
CA GLU A 62 -10.67 13.26 0.72
C GLU A 62 -9.42 13.82 0.04
N ASP A 63 -9.50 15.09 -0.40
CA ASP A 63 -8.40 15.79 -1.07
C ASP A 63 -7.31 16.13 -0.05
N TYR A 64 -6.55 15.10 0.33
CA TYR A 64 -5.41 15.27 1.21
C TYR A 64 -4.17 15.51 0.35
N GLY A 65 -3.77 16.78 0.24
CA GLY A 65 -2.58 17.23 -0.51
C GLY A 65 -1.24 16.82 0.09
N GLY A 66 -1.22 15.99 1.14
CA GLY A 66 0.01 15.61 1.84
C GLY A 66 0.86 14.52 1.16
N LEU A 67 0.28 13.69 0.27
CA LEU A 67 1.03 12.67 -0.46
C LEU A 67 0.57 12.62 -1.93
N PRO A 68 1.35 13.16 -2.88
CA PRO A 68 0.99 13.14 -4.30
C PRO A 68 1.12 11.72 -4.87
N GLU A 69 0.28 11.39 -5.87
CA GLU A 69 0.31 10.09 -6.57
C GLU A 69 1.71 9.63 -7.05
N PRO A 70 2.57 10.49 -7.63
CA PRO A 70 3.91 10.06 -8.08
C PRO A 70 4.81 9.54 -6.94
N GLU A 71 4.84 10.23 -5.79
CA GLU A 71 5.61 9.79 -4.61
C GLU A 71 5.12 8.42 -4.14
N MET A 72 3.79 8.28 -4.05
CA MET A 72 3.19 7.02 -3.67
C MET A 72 3.53 5.87 -4.63
N ARG A 73 3.48 6.12 -5.95
CA ARG A 73 3.88 5.11 -6.95
C ARG A 73 5.34 4.72 -6.81
N PHE A 74 6.20 5.67 -6.46
CA PHE A 74 7.62 5.44 -6.26
C PHE A 74 7.88 4.52 -5.05
N ASP A 75 7.24 4.79 -3.91
CA ASP A 75 7.39 3.96 -2.71
C ASP A 75 6.80 2.55 -2.91
N ILE A 76 5.62 2.44 -3.53
CA ILE A 76 5.04 1.13 -3.89
C ILE A 76 5.99 0.34 -4.79
N ALA A 77 6.57 0.96 -5.82
CA ALA A 77 7.50 0.28 -6.72
C ALA A 77 8.73 -0.25 -5.95
N ARG A 78 9.31 0.57 -5.06
CA ARG A 78 10.46 0.13 -4.21
C ARG A 78 10.14 -1.04 -3.30
N CYS A 79 8.93 -1.09 -2.76
CA CYS A 79 8.54 -2.15 -1.83
C CYS A 79 8.04 -3.42 -2.53
N THR A 80 7.80 -3.38 -3.84
CA THR A 80 7.30 -4.51 -4.61
C THR A 80 8.38 -5.22 -5.45
N THR A 81 9.58 -4.63 -5.58
CA THR A 81 10.79 -5.26 -6.15
C THR A 81 11.55 -6.10 -5.13
#